data_AF-A0A924F4I8-F1
#
_entry.id   AF-A0A924F4I8-F1
#
_cell.length_a   1.000
_cell.length_b   1.000
_cell.length_c   1.000
_cell.angle_alpha   90.00
_cell.angle_beta   90.00
_cell.angle_gamma   90.00
#
_symmetry.space_group_name_H-M   'P 1'
#
loop_
_entity.id
_entity.type
_entity.pdbx_description
1 polymer ?
#
loop_
_entity_poly.entity_id
_entity_poly.type
_entity_poly.pdbx_seq_one_letter_code
_entity_poly.pdbx_strand_id
1 'polypeptide(L)'
;MIHESTSSGSSSAPRVLEYTDALTFEEFVADGLRYDATLRNLEIMAEAAKRVTDAVRERFADVPWRDLAGFRDRLTHACDALDDRVVWDAVQRSVPETVMAVRAALDLPTDVDVVRVDHGR
;
A
#
# COMPACT_ATOMS: atom_id res chain seq x y z
N MET A 1 32.56 -3.66 -9.40
CA MET A 1 32.05 -4.84 -8.67
C MET A 1 31.57 -4.35 -7.31
N ILE A 2 30.32 -3.93 -7.21
CA ILE A 2 29.55 -3.99 -5.97
C ILE A 2 28.17 -4.47 -6.42
N HIS A 3 27.90 -5.76 -6.18
CA HIS A 3 26.56 -6.31 -6.33
C HIS A 3 25.77 -5.80 -5.13
N GLU A 4 25.03 -4.70 -5.29
CA GLU A 4 23.89 -4.46 -4.42
C GLU A 4 22.78 -5.38 -4.87
N SER A 5 22.78 -6.58 -4.29
CA SER A 5 21.59 -7.39 -4.19
C SER A 5 20.58 -6.60 -3.35
N THR A 6 19.83 -5.69 -3.98
CA THR A 6 18.50 -5.34 -3.49
C THR A 6 17.76 -6.65 -3.39
N SER A 7 17.71 -7.17 -2.17
CA SER A 7 16.87 -8.31 -1.83
C SER A 7 15.50 -7.99 -2.42
N SER A 8 15.08 -8.82 -3.38
CA SER A 8 13.86 -8.70 -4.16
C SER A 8 12.67 -8.98 -3.24
N GLY A 9 12.52 -8.15 -2.20
CA GLY A 9 11.38 -8.09 -1.33
C GLY A 9 10.34 -7.30 -2.09
N SER A 10 9.59 -8.03 -2.92
CA SER A 10 8.37 -7.59 -3.59
C SER A 10 7.56 -6.65 -2.69
N SER A 11 7.66 -5.34 -2.91
CA SER A 11 6.73 -4.41 -2.28
C SER A 11 5.41 -4.46 -3.05
N SER A 12 4.31 -4.60 -2.33
CA SER A 12 2.98 -4.73 -2.92
C SER A 12 2.54 -3.49 -3.70
N ALA A 13 3.00 -2.31 -3.29
CA ALA A 13 2.59 -1.05 -3.92
C ALA A 13 3.10 -0.87 -5.37
N PRO A 14 4.39 -1.10 -5.70
CA PRO A 14 4.85 -1.11 -7.09
C PRO A 14 4.15 -2.14 -7.98
N ARG A 15 3.78 -3.31 -7.44
CA ARG A 15 3.04 -4.32 -8.21
C ARG A 15 1.64 -3.85 -8.58
N VAL A 16 0.93 -3.17 -7.67
CA VAL A 16 -0.37 -2.58 -8.00
C VAL A 16 -0.23 -1.61 -9.18
N LEU A 17 0.78 -0.74 -9.15
CA LEU A 17 1.03 0.19 -10.24
C LEU A 17 1.37 -0.53 -11.56
N GLU A 18 2.20 -1.58 -11.51
CA GLU A 18 2.54 -2.39 -12.68
C GLU A 18 1.32 -3.09 -13.30
N TYR A 19 0.43 -3.65 -12.49
CA TYR A 19 -0.75 -4.37 -12.98
C TYR A 19 -1.82 -3.44 -13.56
N THR A 20 -1.83 -2.19 -13.12
CA THR A 20 -2.85 -1.21 -13.48
C THR A 20 -2.35 -0.16 -14.47
N ASP A 21 -1.06 -0.23 -14.83
CA ASP A 21 -0.44 0.72 -15.75
C ASP A 21 -1.17 0.73 -17.10
N ALA A 22 -1.45 1.95 -17.57
CA ALA A 22 -2.16 2.24 -18.81
C ALA A 22 -3.55 1.59 -18.97
N LEU A 23 -4.15 1.05 -17.91
CA LEU A 23 -5.53 0.54 -17.96
C LEU A 23 -6.54 1.67 -17.74
N THR A 24 -7.63 1.61 -18.47
CA THR A 24 -8.87 2.30 -18.09
C THR A 24 -9.56 1.54 -16.96
N PHE A 25 -10.52 2.20 -16.30
CA PHE A 25 -11.34 1.56 -15.27
C PHE A 25 -12.06 0.32 -15.81
N GLU A 26 -12.65 0.44 -17.01
CA GLU A 26 -13.42 -0.63 -17.63
C GLU A 26 -12.53 -1.83 -17.99
N GLU A 27 -11.32 -1.58 -18.49
CA GLU A 27 -10.33 -2.64 -18.77
C GLU A 27 -9.83 -3.31 -17.49
N PHE A 28 -9.63 -2.53 -16.41
CA PHE A 28 -9.22 -3.05 -15.11
C PHE A 28 -10.27 -4.00 -14.51
N VAL A 29 -11.55 -3.61 -14.52
CA VAL A 29 -12.64 -4.43 -13.98
C VAL A 29 -12.90 -5.67 -14.85
N ALA A 30 -12.67 -5.57 -16.16
CA ALA A 30 -12.84 -6.70 -17.08
C ALA A 30 -11.72 -7.75 -16.96
N ASP A 31 -10.52 -7.38 -16.50
CA ASP A 31 -9.39 -8.29 -16.29
C ASP A 31 -9.37 -8.84 -14.86
N GLY A 32 -10.13 -9.93 -14.64
CA GLY A 32 -10.26 -10.56 -13.32
C GLY A 32 -8.93 -10.98 -12.68
N LEU A 33 -7.91 -11.37 -13.47
CA LEU A 33 -6.63 -11.77 -12.92
C LEU A 33 -5.86 -10.56 -12.37
N ARG A 34 -5.81 -9.46 -13.13
CA ARG A 34 -5.17 -8.22 -12.68
C ARG A 34 -5.95 -7.58 -11.53
N TYR A 35 -7.27 -7.67 -11.56
CA TYR A 35 -8.15 -7.19 -10.49
C TYR A 35 -7.87 -7.93 -9.17
N ASP A 36 -7.92 -9.26 -9.16
CA ASP A 36 -7.67 -10.09 -7.98
C ASP A 36 -6.23 -9.90 -7.44
N ALA A 37 -5.24 -9.84 -8.34
CA ALA A 37 -3.86 -9.58 -7.97
C ALA A 37 -3.71 -8.18 -7.34
N THR A 38 -4.43 -7.18 -7.85
CA THR A 38 -4.45 -5.82 -7.30
C THR A 38 -5.07 -5.80 -5.91
N LEU A 39 -6.25 -6.41 -5.74
CA LEU A 39 -6.90 -6.54 -4.44
C LEU A 39 -5.99 -7.16 -3.39
N ARG A 40 -5.34 -8.28 -3.74
CA ARG A 40 -4.42 -8.97 -2.83
C ARG A 40 -3.27 -8.06 -2.37
N ASN A 41 -2.73 -7.24 -3.27
CA ASN A 41 -1.65 -6.33 -2.91
C ASN A 41 -2.15 -5.15 -2.07
N LEU A 42 -3.35 -4.64 -2.32
CA LEU A 42 -3.98 -3.61 -1.49
C LEU A 42 -4.26 -4.13 -0.06
N GLU A 43 -4.67 -5.39 0.11
CA GLU A 43 -4.81 -6.01 1.44
C GLU A 43 -3.49 -6.02 2.21
N ILE A 44 -2.38 -6.38 1.54
CA ILE A 44 -1.06 -6.40 2.16
C ILE A 44 -0.64 -4.98 2.57
N MET A 45 -0.90 -3.99 1.71
CA MET A 45 -0.64 -2.58 2.03
C MET A 45 -1.47 -2.10 3.22
N ALA A 46 -2.75 -2.48 3.29
CA ALA A 46 -3.64 -2.12 4.39
C ALA A 46 -3.14 -2.67 5.73
N GLU A 47 -2.71 -3.93 5.76
CA GLU A 47 -2.14 -4.56 6.95
C GLU A 47 -0.82 -3.90 7.38
N ALA A 48 0.01 -3.49 6.43
CA ALA A 48 1.22 -2.73 6.72
C ALA A 48 0.89 -1.34 7.30
N ALA A 49 -0.09 -0.62 6.72
CA ALA A 49 -0.52 0.70 7.18
C ALA A 49 -1.04 0.70 8.63
N LYS A 50 -1.64 -0.40 9.09
CA LYS A 50 -2.07 -0.56 10.49
C LYS A 50 -0.90 -0.56 11.49
N ARG A 51 0.30 -0.94 11.05
CA ARG A 51 1.51 -1.05 11.88
C ARG A 51 2.35 0.23 11.90
N VAL A 52 1.98 1.22 11.08
CA VAL A 52 2.67 2.52 11.04
C VAL A 52 2.38 3.28 12.34
N THR A 53 3.43 3.74 13.01
CA THR A 53 3.34 4.48 14.27
C THR A 53 2.82 5.91 14.05
N ASP A 54 2.27 6.53 15.10
CA ASP A 54 1.73 7.89 15.00
C ASP A 54 2.82 8.92 14.62
N ALA A 55 4.05 8.77 15.12
CA ALA A 55 5.17 9.63 14.73
C ALA A 55 5.46 9.58 13.21
N VAL A 56 5.35 8.40 12.59
CA VAL A 56 5.50 8.27 11.13
C VAL A 56 4.28 8.84 10.41
N ARG A 57 3.07 8.61 10.93
CA ARG A 57 1.84 9.19 10.35
C ARG A 57 1.84 10.71 10.37
N GLU A 58 2.29 11.31 11.46
CA GLU A 58 2.42 12.76 11.62
C GLU A 58 3.46 13.33 10.64
N ARG A 59 4.60 12.64 10.50
CA ARG A 59 5.66 13.04 9.57
C ARG A 59 5.21 12.96 8.10
N PHE A 60 4.38 11.99 7.76
CA PHE A 60 3.86 11.76 6.41
C PHE A 60 2.33 11.94 6.39
N ALA A 61 1.87 13.10 6.85
CA ALA A 61 0.44 13.39 7.02
C ALA A 61 -0.36 13.43 5.71
N ASP A 62 0.32 13.64 4.58
CA ASP A 62 -0.30 13.66 3.25
C ASP A 62 -0.68 12.26 2.75
N VAL A 63 -0.13 11.19 3.36
CA VAL A 63 -0.52 9.83 3.01
C VAL A 63 -1.85 9.50 3.68
N PRO A 64 -2.82 8.92 2.96
CA PRO A 64 -4.12 8.58 3.49
C PRO A 64 -4.06 7.27 4.32
N TRP A 65 -3.27 7.26 5.40
CA TRP A 65 -3.02 6.09 6.25
C TRP A 65 -4.31 5.44 6.77
N ARG A 66 -5.31 6.26 7.11
CA ARG A 66 -6.62 5.78 7.59
C ARG A 66 -7.39 5.06 6.50
N ASP A 67 -7.38 5.58 5.27
CA ASP A 67 -8.07 4.94 4.15
C ASP A 67 -7.39 3.63 3.75
N LEU A 68 -6.07 3.58 3.77
CA LEU A 68 -5.30 2.35 3.53
C LEU A 68 -5.59 1.31 4.63
N ALA A 69 -5.49 1.69 5.90
CA ALA A 69 -5.74 0.77 7.02
C ALA A 69 -7.20 0.27 7.04
N GLY A 70 -8.16 1.13 6.67
CA GLY A 70 -9.58 0.80 6.60
C GLY A 70 -9.99 0.06 5.31
N PHE A 71 -9.09 -0.11 4.34
CA PHE A 71 -9.41 -0.71 3.05
C PHE A 71 -9.97 -2.13 3.20
N ARG A 72 -9.37 -2.96 4.06
CA ARG A 72 -9.85 -4.33 4.31
C ARG A 72 -11.27 -4.37 4.85
N ASP A 73 -11.65 -3.43 5.70
CA ASP A 73 -12.99 -3.38 6.29
C ASP A 73 -14.04 -3.03 5.23
N ARG A 74 -13.65 -2.24 4.21
CA ARG A 74 -14.46 -1.96 3.01
C ARG A 74 -14.58 -3.19 2.11
N LEU A 75 -13.54 -4.03 2.01
CA LEU A 75 -13.60 -5.28 1.24
C LEU A 75 -14.53 -6.33 1.85
N THR A 76 -14.51 -6.50 3.18
CA THR A 76 -15.27 -7.55 3.86
C THR A 76 -16.75 -7.25 4.07
N HIS A 77 -17.18 -5.99 4.03
CA HIS A 77 -18.60 -5.62 4.17
C HIS A 77 -19.35 -5.62 2.83
N ALA A 78 -18.65 -5.83 1.71
CA ALA A 78 -19.18 -5.75 0.36
C ALA A 78 -19.70 -7.12 -0.15
N CYS A 79 -20.53 -7.80 0.65
CA CYS A 79 -20.98 -9.15 0.35
C CYS A 79 -21.73 -9.33 -0.99
N ASP A 80 -22.12 -8.27 -1.71
CA ASP A 80 -22.81 -8.40 -3.01
C ASP A 80 -22.30 -7.48 -4.14
N ALA A 81 -21.38 -6.54 -3.86
CA ALA A 81 -20.66 -5.78 -4.88
C ALA A 81 -19.55 -5.01 -4.18
N LEU A 82 -18.31 -5.48 -4.31
CA LEU A 82 -17.18 -4.61 -4.06
C LEU A 82 -17.35 -3.40 -5.00
N ASP A 83 -17.39 -2.19 -4.47
CA ASP A 83 -17.46 -1.03 -5.35
C ASP A 83 -16.11 -0.93 -6.05
N ASP A 84 -16.05 -1.44 -7.28
CA ASP A 84 -14.86 -1.43 -8.12
C ASP A 84 -14.26 -0.02 -8.23
N ARG A 85 -15.09 1.03 -8.11
CA ARG A 85 -14.62 2.41 -8.08
C ARG A 85 -13.79 2.70 -6.84
N VAL A 86 -14.08 2.11 -5.69
CA VAL A 86 -13.26 2.27 -4.48
C VAL A 86 -11.89 1.61 -4.66
N VAL A 87 -11.85 0.45 -5.31
CA VAL A 87 -10.57 -0.22 -5.64
C VAL A 87 -9.77 0.64 -6.60
N TRP A 88 -10.41 1.10 -7.67
CA TRP A 88 -9.78 1.94 -8.67
C TRP A 88 -9.28 3.26 -8.10
N ASP A 89 -10.05 3.91 -7.23
CA ASP A 89 -9.62 5.13 -6.55
C ASP A 89 -8.41 4.90 -5.66
N ALA A 90 -8.34 3.77 -4.97
CA ALA A 90 -7.18 3.41 -4.15
C ALA A 90 -5.94 3.20 -5.02
N VAL A 91 -6.09 2.53 -6.17
CA VAL A 91 -5.02 2.37 -7.18
C VAL A 91 -4.52 3.72 -7.67
N GLN A 92 -5.43 4.63 -8.03
CA GLN A 92 -5.07 5.88 -8.69
C GLN A 92 -4.53 6.96 -7.76
N ARG A 93 -4.87 6.91 -6.46
CA ARG A 93 -4.53 7.96 -5.49
C ARG A 93 -3.68 7.43 -4.35
N SER A 94 -4.24 6.53 -3.55
CA SER A 94 -3.63 6.07 -2.30
C SER A 94 -2.32 5.31 -2.53
N VAL A 95 -2.24 4.48 -3.57
CA VAL A 95 -1.05 3.68 -3.86
C VAL A 95 0.15 4.56 -4.27
N PRO A 96 0.03 5.47 -5.27
CA PRO A 96 1.11 6.40 -5.61
C PRO A 96 1.62 7.22 -4.43
N GLU A 97 0.70 7.80 -3.64
CA GLU A 97 1.04 8.61 -2.47
C GLU A 97 1.81 7.80 -1.42
N THR A 98 1.39 6.56 -1.18
CA THR A 98 2.10 5.64 -0.27
C THR A 98 3.51 5.33 -0.77
N VAL A 99 3.67 5.05 -2.07
CA VAL A 99 4.99 4.78 -2.67
C VAL A 99 5.92 5.98 -2.51
N MET A 100 5.42 7.19 -2.78
CA MET A 100 6.19 8.42 -2.62
C MET A 100 6.64 8.61 -1.18
N ALA A 101 5.75 8.46 -0.20
CA ALA A 101 6.10 8.65 1.20
C ALA A 101 7.07 7.60 1.75
N VAL A 102 6.92 6.33 1.35
CA VAL A 102 7.87 5.27 1.74
C VAL A 102 9.25 5.55 1.16
N ARG A 103 9.34 5.98 -0.11
CA ARG A 103 10.62 6.39 -0.72
C ARG A 103 11.25 7.56 0.02
N ALA A 104 10.45 8.61 0.29
CA ALA A 104 10.92 9.75 1.07
C ALA A 104 11.40 9.34 2.46
N ALA A 105 10.75 8.39 3.12
CA ALA A 105 11.17 7.86 4.43
C ALA A 105 12.51 7.10 4.36
N LEU A 106 12.73 6.32 3.30
CA LEU A 106 13.97 5.56 3.10
C LEU A 106 15.17 6.46 2.74
N ASP A 107 14.92 7.58 2.07
CA ASP A 107 15.95 8.56 1.70
C ASP A 107 16.32 9.52 2.85
N LEU A 108 15.56 9.53 3.95
CA LEU A 108 15.86 10.34 5.12
C LEU A 108 16.90 9.65 6.03
N PRO A 109 17.83 10.42 6.65
CA PRO A 109 18.76 9.86 7.62
C PRO A 109 18.02 9.14 8.74
N THR A 110 18.32 7.86 8.91
CA THR A 110 17.65 6.93 9.84
C THR A 110 18.10 7.15 11.28
N ASP A 111 18.06 8.39 11.77
CA ASP A 111 18.37 8.73 13.17
C ASP A 111 17.08 8.82 14.00
N VAL A 112 16.07 8.04 13.61
CA VAL A 112 14.80 7.90 14.31
C VAL A 112 14.83 6.62 15.12
N ASP A 113 14.75 6.77 16.44
CA ASP A 113 14.51 5.68 17.39
C ASP A 113 13.28 4.86 16.96
N VAL A 114 13.52 3.79 16.21
CA VAL A 114 12.59 2.67 16.13
C VAL A 114 12.69 2.00 17.49
N VAL A 115 11.94 2.52 18.47
CA VAL A 115 11.84 1.97 19.81
C VAL A 115 11.61 0.47 19.66
N ARG A 116 12.60 -0.32 20.09
CA ARG A 116 12.50 -1.77 20.20
C ARG A 116 11.20 -2.06 20.94
N VAL A 117 10.28 -2.75 20.30
CA VAL A 117 9.11 -3.31 21.00
C VAL A 117 9.67 -4.34 21.98
N ASP A 118 9.71 -3.97 23.26
CA ASP A 118 10.04 -4.90 24.33
C ASP A 118 8.91 -5.94 24.40
N HIS A 119 9.18 -7.16 23.94
CA HIS A 119 8.32 -8.30 24.23
C HIS A 119 8.67 -8.83 25.62
N GLY A 120 8.23 -8.08 26.63
CA GLY A 120 8.26 -8.49 28.02
C GLY A 120 6.99 -9.23 28.42
N ARG A 121 7.01 -10.56 28.32
CA ARG A 121 6.71 -11.51 29.42
C ARG A 121 6.95 -12.96 28.99
#